data_AF-A0A951IBL7-F1
#
_entry.id   AF-A0A951IBL7-F1
#
_cell.length_a   1.000
_cell.length_b   1.000
_cell.length_c   1.000
_cell.angle_alpha   90.00
_cell.angle_beta   90.00
_cell.angle_gamma   90.00
#
_symmetry.space_group_name_H-M   'P 1'
#
loop_
_entity.id
_entity.type
_entity.pdbx_description
1 polymer ?
#
loop_
_entity_poly.entity_id
_entity_poly.type
_entity_poly.pdbx_seq_one_letter_code
_entity_poly.pdbx_strand_id
1 'polypeptide(L)'
;MKQAVTSKVFPLHKIAMKLAFVLLIVSCSARASSKTGIPSSGQDSVKPGNQLYIDVHYLAAGKVKLADVAAAHSKDLAVQDRYGVSFLKYWVNEDKGVIYCLSSAPNSDAVQQTHKEAHGLLAANIFAVSPGAEAAAAGNDNFFLDVHTLGAGNVTAAAVAKAHEKDLAVQGKYGVNFLNYWVDEKEGVVLCLSQAKDSAKVISTHREAHGLLPTAIYKVKQRQ
;
A
#
# COMPACT_ATOMS: atom_id res chain seq x y z
N MET A 1 -17.68 -51.01 35.93
CA MET A 1 -17.44 -50.51 37.31
C MET A 1 -16.00 -50.82 37.70
N LYS A 2 -15.23 -49.77 38.01
CA LYS A 2 -13.97 -49.70 38.77
C LYS A 2 -12.84 -50.68 38.39
N GLN A 3 -11.90 -50.22 37.56
CA GLN A 3 -10.50 -50.63 37.64
C GLN A 3 -9.78 -49.70 38.64
N ALA A 4 -9.13 -50.29 39.65
CA ALA A 4 -8.28 -49.61 40.61
C ALA A 4 -6.84 -50.11 40.46
N VAL A 5 -5.93 -49.15 40.48
CA VAL A 5 -4.47 -49.26 40.32
C VAL A 5 -3.83 -49.60 41.67
N THR A 6 -2.85 -50.51 41.69
CA THR A 6 -1.74 -50.55 42.68
C THR A 6 -0.53 -51.27 42.06
N SER A 7 0.49 -50.51 41.64
CA SER A 7 1.78 -50.28 42.31
C SER A 7 2.69 -51.50 42.46
N LYS A 8 3.77 -51.53 41.66
CA LYS A 8 4.98 -52.30 41.97
C LYS A 8 6.15 -51.33 42.09
N VAL A 9 6.68 -51.24 43.31
CA VAL A 9 7.92 -50.56 43.66
C VAL A 9 9.09 -51.51 43.36
N PHE A 10 10.13 -51.02 42.70
CA PHE A 10 11.42 -51.72 42.56
C PHE A 10 12.53 -50.90 43.22
N PRO A 11 13.49 -51.55 43.91
CA PRO A 11 14.48 -50.85 44.72
C PRO A 11 15.69 -50.35 43.92
N LEU A 12 16.31 -49.30 44.49
CA LEU A 12 17.50 -48.61 44.02
C LEU A 12 18.68 -49.56 43.79
N HIS A 13 19.31 -49.45 42.62
CA HIS A 13 20.72 -49.78 42.45
C HIS A 13 21.52 -48.49 42.20
N LYS A 14 22.43 -48.23 43.13
CA LYS A 14 23.44 -47.17 43.06
C LYS A 14 24.39 -47.49 41.91
N ILE A 15 24.41 -46.66 40.88
CA ILE A 15 25.48 -46.64 39.88
C ILE A 15 26.19 -45.30 40.02
N ALA A 16 27.33 -45.33 40.69
CA ALA A 16 28.31 -44.27 40.65
C ALA A 16 28.93 -44.27 39.25
N MET A 17 28.72 -43.21 38.47
CA MET A 17 29.46 -43.01 37.23
C MET A 17 30.16 -41.67 37.24
N LYS A 18 31.45 -41.76 36.90
CA LYS A 18 32.51 -40.80 37.11
C LYS A 18 32.26 -39.50 36.34
N LEU A 19 32.64 -38.41 37.00
CA LEU A 19 32.71 -37.05 36.50
C LEU A 19 33.64 -36.98 35.27
N ALA A 20 33.08 -36.74 34.09
CA ALA A 20 33.83 -36.34 32.90
C ALA A 20 33.54 -34.85 32.66
N PHE A 21 34.51 -34.01 32.98
CA PHE A 21 34.45 -32.57 32.76
C PHE A 21 34.64 -32.30 31.26
N VAL A 22 33.54 -32.28 30.52
CA VAL A 22 33.52 -31.82 29.12
C VAL A 22 33.53 -30.29 29.15
N LEU A 23 34.69 -29.70 28.85
CA LEU A 23 34.83 -28.26 28.62
C LEU A 23 34.10 -27.90 27.33
N LEU A 24 32.83 -27.52 27.45
CA LEU A 24 32.04 -27.00 26.33
C LEU A 24 32.52 -25.57 26.07
N ILE A 25 33.43 -25.42 25.10
CA ILE A 25 33.77 -24.13 24.49
C ILE A 25 32.51 -23.58 23.81
N VAL A 26 31.80 -22.67 24.50
CA VAL A 26 30.75 -21.86 23.90
C VAL A 26 31.42 -20.82 23.00
N SER A 27 31.70 -21.20 21.75
CA SER A 27 31.96 -20.21 20.70
C SER A 27 30.66 -19.46 20.43
N CYS A 28 30.52 -18.29 21.05
CA CYS A 28 29.54 -17.30 20.66
C CYS A 28 29.93 -16.75 19.28
N SER A 29 29.50 -17.42 18.21
CA SER A 29 29.50 -16.82 16.87
C SER A 29 28.35 -15.81 16.83
N ALA A 30 28.67 -14.55 17.10
CA ALA A 30 27.78 -13.44 16.78
C ALA A 30 27.54 -13.43 15.27
N ARG A 31 26.38 -13.95 14.83
CA ARG A 31 25.88 -13.69 13.48
C ARG A 31 25.48 -12.22 13.44
N ALA A 32 26.35 -11.39 12.87
CA ALA A 32 25.97 -10.08 12.38
C ALA A 32 24.86 -10.28 11.35
N SER A 33 23.63 -9.96 11.74
CA SER A 33 22.49 -9.91 10.84
C SER A 33 22.70 -8.70 9.94
N SER A 34 23.28 -8.92 8.76
CA SER A 34 23.29 -7.93 7.70
C SER A 34 21.83 -7.73 7.28
N LYS A 35 21.18 -6.70 7.82
CA LYS A 35 19.94 -6.16 7.26
C LYS A 35 20.27 -5.61 5.87
N THR A 36 20.23 -6.47 4.86
CA THR A 36 19.93 -6.04 3.50
C THR A 36 18.45 -5.65 3.52
N GLY A 37 18.20 -4.41 3.92
CA GLY A 37 16.88 -3.81 3.78
C GLY A 37 16.51 -3.82 2.31
N ILE A 38 15.43 -4.52 1.98
CA ILE A 38 14.68 -4.30 0.74
C ILE A 38 14.30 -2.81 0.73
N PRO A 39 14.38 -2.08 -0.41
CA PRO A 39 13.97 -0.69 -0.44
C PRO A 39 12.53 -0.61 0.06
N SER A 40 12.36 0.11 1.16
CA SER A 40 11.06 0.39 1.74
C SER A 40 10.30 1.33 0.79
N SER A 41 8.98 1.30 0.93
CA SER A 41 7.94 2.01 0.17
C SER A 41 8.38 3.29 -0.56
N GLY A 42 7.76 3.61 -1.71
CA GLY A 42 7.99 4.85 -2.48
C GLY A 42 7.81 6.17 -1.71
N GLN A 43 7.51 6.13 -0.41
CA GLN A 43 7.58 7.27 0.50
C GLN A 43 9.03 7.66 0.89
N ASP A 44 9.97 6.71 0.87
CA ASP A 44 11.39 6.98 1.21
C ASP A 44 12.12 7.79 0.12
N SER A 45 11.51 7.94 -1.05
CA SER A 45 12.01 8.70 -2.20
C SER A 45 11.54 10.17 -2.25
N VAL A 46 10.82 10.67 -1.23
CA VAL A 46 10.39 12.07 -1.19
C VAL A 46 11.59 12.98 -0.91
N LYS A 47 11.97 13.81 -1.89
CA LYS A 47 13.06 14.80 -1.75
C LYS A 47 12.67 15.84 -0.68
N PRO A 48 13.64 16.38 0.12
CA PRO A 48 13.35 17.44 1.09
C PRO A 48 12.68 18.65 0.43
N GLY A 49 11.57 19.12 0.99
CA GLY A 49 10.80 20.24 0.45
C GLY A 49 9.74 19.86 -0.59
N ASN A 50 9.69 18.60 -1.03
CA ASN A 50 8.62 18.12 -1.90
C ASN A 50 7.39 17.65 -1.12
N GLN A 51 6.24 17.70 -1.79
CA GLN A 51 4.96 17.12 -1.36
C GLN A 51 4.56 15.95 -2.29
N LEU A 52 3.67 15.07 -1.84
CA LEU A 52 3.07 14.04 -2.68
C LEU A 52 1.89 14.61 -3.48
N TYR A 53 1.78 14.17 -4.73
CA TYR A 53 0.67 14.49 -5.62
C TYR A 53 0.10 13.21 -6.21
N ILE A 54 -1.24 13.17 -6.33
CA ILE A 54 -1.91 12.23 -7.23
C ILE A 54 -2.52 13.03 -8.37
N ASP A 55 -2.03 12.77 -9.58
CA ASP A 55 -2.61 13.29 -10.80
C ASP A 55 -3.49 12.22 -11.48
N VAL A 56 -4.58 12.68 -12.10
CA VAL A 56 -5.62 11.83 -12.68
C VAL A 56 -5.83 12.17 -14.14
N HIS A 57 -5.79 11.13 -14.99
CA HIS A 57 -6.00 11.26 -16.43
C HIS A 57 -7.26 10.49 -16.84
N TYR A 58 -8.06 11.11 -17.69
CA TYR A 58 -9.23 10.50 -18.31
C TYR A 58 -9.03 10.42 -19.82
N LEU A 59 -8.93 9.20 -20.33
CA LEU A 59 -8.89 8.86 -21.74
C LEU A 59 -10.17 8.11 -22.12
N ALA A 60 -10.45 8.03 -23.42
CA ALA A 60 -11.63 7.28 -23.88
C ALA A 60 -11.54 5.80 -23.46
N ALA A 61 -12.68 5.25 -23.04
CA ALA A 61 -12.81 3.86 -22.61
C ALA A 61 -12.19 2.87 -23.64
N GLY A 62 -11.36 1.94 -23.16
CA GLY A 62 -10.67 0.95 -23.98
C GLY A 62 -9.54 1.49 -24.88
N LYS A 63 -9.26 2.80 -24.86
CA LYS A 63 -8.20 3.45 -25.67
C LYS A 63 -6.85 3.56 -24.98
N VAL A 64 -6.74 3.15 -23.72
CA VAL A 64 -5.47 3.08 -23.00
C VAL A 64 -5.09 1.63 -22.72
N LYS A 65 -3.82 1.29 -22.91
CA LYS A 65 -3.24 0.04 -22.43
C LYS A 65 -2.17 0.29 -21.37
N LEU A 66 -1.99 -0.67 -20.48
CA LEU A 66 -0.95 -0.62 -19.44
C LEU A 66 0.44 -0.39 -20.05
N ALA A 67 0.71 -1.00 -21.22
CA ALA A 67 1.98 -0.82 -21.93
C ALA A 67 2.17 0.62 -22.45
N ASP A 68 1.11 1.28 -22.90
CA ASP A 68 1.17 2.68 -23.34
C ASP A 68 1.44 3.61 -22.16
N VAL A 69 0.80 3.35 -21.01
CA VAL A 69 1.05 4.10 -19.77
C VAL A 69 2.47 3.86 -19.27
N ALA A 70 2.97 2.62 -19.33
CA ALA A 70 4.36 2.32 -18.97
C ALA A 70 5.36 3.07 -19.87
N ALA A 71 5.08 3.18 -21.17
CA ALA A 71 5.89 3.94 -22.10
C ALA A 71 5.82 5.46 -21.83
N ALA A 72 4.65 5.98 -21.50
CA ALA A 72 4.49 7.39 -21.09
C ALA A 72 5.24 7.68 -19.79
N HIS A 73 5.06 6.83 -18.77
CA HIS A 73 5.76 6.93 -17.50
C HIS A 73 7.29 6.88 -17.68
N SER A 74 7.79 6.00 -18.56
CA SER A 74 9.23 5.96 -18.87
C SER A 74 9.75 7.28 -19.44
N LYS A 75 8.93 8.03 -20.19
CA LYS A 75 9.27 9.37 -20.69
C LYS A 75 9.23 10.39 -19.55
N ASP A 76 8.27 10.31 -18.64
CA ASP A 76 8.24 11.15 -17.45
C ASP A 76 9.52 10.97 -16.61
N LEU A 77 9.92 9.71 -16.38
CA LEU A 77 11.18 9.39 -15.69
C LEU A 77 12.41 10.00 -16.37
N ALA A 78 12.43 10.08 -17.70
CA ALA A 78 13.57 10.61 -18.45
C ALA A 78 13.76 12.13 -18.29
N VAL A 79 12.73 12.87 -17.88
CA VAL A 79 12.77 14.34 -17.75
C VAL A 79 12.50 14.85 -16.33
N GLN A 80 12.07 14.00 -15.39
CA GLN A 80 11.60 14.41 -14.05
C GLN A 80 12.59 15.26 -13.25
N ASP A 81 13.89 14.97 -13.36
CA ASP A 81 14.90 15.68 -12.57
C ASP A 81 15.02 17.16 -12.95
N ARG A 82 14.67 17.51 -14.20
CA ARG A 82 14.65 18.92 -14.67
C ARG A 82 13.64 19.77 -13.91
N TYR A 83 12.58 19.13 -13.38
CA TYR A 83 11.49 19.77 -12.67
C TYR A 83 11.50 19.45 -11.16
N GLY A 84 12.49 18.70 -10.68
CA GLY A 84 12.54 18.26 -9.29
C GLY A 84 11.44 17.26 -8.91
N VAL A 85 10.84 16.60 -9.90
CA VAL A 85 9.78 15.60 -9.70
C VAL A 85 10.41 14.21 -9.51
N SER A 86 9.72 13.36 -8.76
CA SER A 86 9.97 11.93 -8.69
C SER A 86 8.65 11.18 -8.85
N PHE A 87 8.43 10.55 -9.99
CA PHE A 87 7.28 9.68 -10.19
C PHE A 87 7.49 8.33 -9.48
N LEU A 88 6.46 7.87 -8.75
CA LEU A 88 6.60 6.81 -7.75
C LEU A 88 5.83 5.55 -8.10
N LYS A 89 4.54 5.67 -8.45
CA LYS A 89 3.63 4.55 -8.76
C LYS A 89 2.56 5.02 -9.72
N TYR A 90 1.97 4.10 -10.46
CA TYR A 90 0.78 4.37 -11.24
C TYR A 90 -0.20 3.20 -11.25
N TRP A 91 -1.48 3.53 -11.43
CA TRP A 91 -2.60 2.60 -11.47
C TRP A 91 -3.45 2.87 -12.70
N VAL A 92 -3.75 1.81 -13.46
CA VAL A 92 -4.46 1.91 -14.74
C VAL A 92 -5.73 1.07 -14.72
N ASN A 93 -6.86 1.69 -15.05
CA ASN A 93 -8.06 0.99 -15.48
C ASN A 93 -8.23 1.17 -17.00
N GLU A 94 -7.89 0.13 -17.76
CA GLU A 94 -7.95 0.16 -19.24
C GLU A 94 -9.38 0.26 -19.78
N ASP A 95 -10.34 -0.35 -19.07
CA ASP A 95 -11.74 -0.42 -19.51
C ASP A 95 -12.41 0.95 -19.48
N LYS A 96 -12.11 1.75 -18.47
CA LYS A 96 -12.66 3.10 -18.24
C LYS A 96 -11.74 4.21 -18.74
N GLY A 97 -10.50 3.89 -19.09
CA GLY A 97 -9.53 4.89 -19.53
C GLY A 97 -9.05 5.79 -18.41
N VAL A 98 -8.96 5.29 -17.17
CA VAL A 98 -8.57 6.10 -16.01
C VAL A 98 -7.16 5.72 -15.55
N ILE A 99 -6.32 6.72 -15.35
CA ILE A 99 -4.94 6.57 -14.86
C ILE A 99 -4.76 7.46 -13.64
N TYR A 100 -4.14 6.90 -12.60
CA TYR A 100 -3.69 7.62 -11.42
C TYR A 100 -2.17 7.50 -11.34
N CYS A 101 -1.46 8.62 -11.22
CA CYS A 101 -0.03 8.63 -11.00
C CYS A 101 0.27 9.27 -9.64
N LEU A 102 1.10 8.61 -8.83
CA LEU A 102 1.63 9.15 -7.59
C LEU A 102 3.02 9.70 -7.86
N SER A 103 3.27 10.95 -7.50
CA SER A 103 4.56 11.61 -7.62
C SER A 103 4.91 12.41 -6.36
N SER A 104 6.20 12.68 -6.18
CA SER A 104 6.72 13.66 -5.24
C SER A 104 7.25 14.85 -6.03
N ALA A 105 6.82 16.07 -5.71
CA ALA A 105 7.19 17.26 -6.46
C ALA A 105 7.25 18.52 -5.59
N PRO A 106 7.94 19.59 -6.02
CA PRO A 106 7.96 20.86 -5.29
C PRO A 106 6.61 21.61 -5.36
N ASN A 107 5.81 21.36 -6.41
CA ASN A 107 4.45 21.86 -6.61
C ASN A 107 3.75 21.09 -7.73
N SER A 108 2.44 21.27 -7.89
CA SER A 108 1.64 20.64 -8.96
C SER A 108 2.04 21.09 -10.37
N ASP A 109 2.51 22.33 -10.53
CA ASP A 109 2.94 22.84 -11.84
C ASP A 109 4.16 22.07 -12.36
N ALA A 110 5.09 21.68 -11.49
CA ALA A 110 6.23 20.85 -11.85
C ALA A 110 5.80 19.48 -12.40
N VAL A 111 4.79 18.85 -11.80
CA VAL A 111 4.19 17.60 -12.32
C VAL A 111 3.62 17.83 -13.72
N GLN A 112 2.82 18.89 -13.88
CA GLN A 112 2.19 19.22 -15.16
C GLN A 112 3.21 19.53 -16.27
N GLN A 113 4.26 20.30 -15.97
CA GLN A 113 5.31 20.60 -16.95
C GLN A 113 6.12 19.35 -17.31
N THR A 114 6.34 18.44 -16.37
CA THR A 114 7.04 17.19 -16.65
C THR A 114 6.26 16.35 -17.66
N HIS A 115 4.96 16.14 -17.43
CA HIS A 115 4.10 15.45 -18.40
C HIS A 115 4.05 16.15 -19.75
N LYS A 116 3.98 17.50 -19.74
CA LYS A 116 3.96 18.31 -20.96
C LYS A 116 5.22 18.08 -21.81
N GLU A 117 6.40 18.10 -21.20
CA GLU A 117 7.68 17.85 -21.88
C GLU A 117 7.82 16.39 -22.30
N ALA A 118 7.45 15.45 -21.44
CA ALA A 118 7.62 14.03 -21.67
C ALA A 118 6.78 13.50 -22.84
N HIS A 119 5.50 13.83 -22.87
CA HIS A 119 4.56 13.26 -23.83
C HIS A 119 3.35 14.15 -24.17
N GLY A 120 3.18 15.30 -23.52
CA GLY A 120 2.12 16.26 -23.84
C GLY A 120 0.72 15.88 -23.35
N LEU A 121 0.56 14.77 -22.61
CA LEU A 121 -0.73 14.36 -22.04
C LEU A 121 -0.84 14.96 -20.65
N LEU A 122 -1.76 15.90 -20.49
CA LEU A 122 -1.90 16.67 -19.27
C LEU A 122 -2.98 16.05 -18.37
N ALA A 123 -2.70 16.05 -17.06
CA ALA A 123 -3.66 15.56 -16.08
C ALA A 123 -4.92 16.43 -16.05
N ALA A 124 -6.06 15.79 -15.86
CA ALA A 124 -7.34 16.47 -15.66
C ALA A 124 -7.46 17.06 -14.25
N ASN A 125 -6.87 16.36 -13.27
CA ASN A 125 -6.81 16.80 -11.87
C ASN A 125 -5.43 16.49 -11.29
N ILE A 126 -4.96 17.32 -10.36
CA ILE A 126 -3.76 17.08 -9.56
C ILE A 126 -4.10 17.44 -8.12
N PHE A 127 -4.03 16.45 -7.23
CA PHE A 127 -4.36 16.59 -5.82
C PHE A 127 -3.09 16.59 -4.99
N ALA A 128 -2.98 17.53 -4.05
CA ALA A 128 -1.88 17.58 -3.09
C ALA A 128 -2.25 16.69 -1.91
N VAL A 129 -1.59 15.55 -1.76
CA VAL A 129 -2.07 14.48 -0.89
C VAL A 129 -1.16 14.20 0.30
N SER A 130 -1.76 13.85 1.43
CA SER A 130 -1.10 13.18 2.54
C SER A 130 -1.43 11.69 2.52
N PRO A 131 -0.44 10.79 2.65
CA PRO A 131 -0.68 9.36 2.60
C PRO A 131 -1.04 8.79 3.98
N GLY A 132 -1.62 7.60 3.99
CA GLY A 132 -1.68 6.72 5.15
C GLY A 132 -0.40 5.90 5.34
N ALA A 133 -0.44 5.00 6.33
CA ALA A 133 0.57 3.98 6.50
C ALA A 133 0.34 2.86 5.46
N GLU A 134 1.34 2.59 4.62
CA GLU A 134 1.23 1.56 3.58
C GLU A 134 1.37 0.15 4.18
N ALA A 135 0.36 -0.70 3.96
CA ALA A 135 0.40 -2.13 4.25
C ALA A 135 0.93 -2.92 3.04
N ALA A 136 1.47 -4.11 3.30
CA ALA A 136 1.95 -4.99 2.24
C ALA A 136 0.80 -5.59 1.43
N ALA A 137 0.97 -5.60 0.10
CA ALA A 137 0.12 -6.41 -0.76
C ALA A 137 0.27 -7.90 -0.42
N ALA A 138 -0.83 -8.64 -0.47
CA ALA A 138 -0.89 -10.05 -0.13
C ALA A 138 -1.70 -10.85 -1.16
N GLY A 139 -1.25 -12.07 -1.44
CA GLY A 139 -1.93 -12.98 -2.36
C GLY A 139 -1.98 -12.48 -3.82
N ASN A 140 -2.92 -13.05 -4.58
CA ASN A 140 -3.11 -12.80 -6.01
C ASN A 140 -4.44 -12.09 -6.31
N ASP A 141 -4.95 -11.35 -5.33
CA ASP A 141 -6.22 -10.64 -5.47
C ASP A 141 -6.07 -9.37 -6.32
N ASN A 142 -7.22 -8.89 -6.82
CA ASN A 142 -7.25 -7.75 -7.72
C ASN A 142 -7.04 -6.46 -6.93
N PHE A 143 -6.28 -5.51 -7.48
CA PHE A 143 -6.20 -4.17 -6.93
C PHE A 143 -7.44 -3.35 -7.29
N PHE A 144 -7.93 -2.58 -6.34
CA PHE A 144 -8.98 -1.60 -6.52
C PHE A 144 -8.50 -0.24 -6.03
N LEU A 145 -8.76 0.78 -6.83
CA LEU A 145 -8.61 2.17 -6.42
C LEU A 145 -10.00 2.79 -6.38
N ASP A 146 -10.43 3.17 -5.19
CA ASP A 146 -11.69 3.87 -4.97
C ASP A 146 -11.45 5.32 -4.57
N VAL A 147 -12.45 6.16 -4.85
CA VAL A 147 -12.39 7.61 -4.68
C VAL A 147 -13.60 8.05 -3.88
N HIS A 148 -13.38 8.85 -2.85
CA HIS A 148 -14.41 9.57 -2.12
C HIS A 148 -14.27 11.06 -2.41
N THR A 149 -15.38 11.70 -2.81
CA THR A 149 -15.45 13.16 -2.98
C THR A 149 -16.42 13.70 -1.93
N LEU A 150 -15.86 14.32 -0.89
CA LEU A 150 -16.60 14.79 0.30
C LEU A 150 -16.80 16.31 0.29
N GLY A 151 -16.20 17.01 -0.67
CA GLY A 151 -16.27 18.46 -0.83
C GLY A 151 -15.18 19.19 -0.04
N ALA A 152 -14.75 20.33 -0.59
CA ALA A 152 -13.65 21.12 -0.06
C ALA A 152 -13.82 21.46 1.43
N GLY A 153 -12.78 21.23 2.23
CA GLY A 153 -12.77 21.52 3.66
C GLY A 153 -13.61 20.59 4.55
N ASN A 154 -14.28 19.57 4.01
CA ASN A 154 -15.11 18.65 4.78
C ASN A 154 -14.36 17.41 5.30
N VAL A 155 -13.08 17.27 4.98
CA VAL A 155 -12.26 16.11 5.38
C VAL A 155 -10.99 16.57 6.08
N THR A 156 -10.59 15.82 7.10
CA THR A 156 -9.26 15.97 7.72
C THR A 156 -8.49 14.67 7.63
N ALA A 157 -7.16 14.73 7.56
CA ALA A 157 -6.32 13.54 7.54
C ALA A 157 -6.53 12.66 8.76
N ALA A 158 -6.76 13.27 9.94
CA ALA A 158 -7.09 12.55 11.17
C ALA A 158 -8.46 11.84 11.10
N ALA A 159 -9.45 12.43 10.43
CA ALA A 159 -10.75 11.77 10.22
C ALA A 159 -10.62 10.59 9.24
N VAL A 160 -9.83 10.74 8.17
CA VAL A 160 -9.58 9.64 7.22
C VAL A 160 -8.83 8.50 7.89
N ALA A 161 -7.80 8.79 8.70
CA ALA A 161 -7.09 7.76 9.47
C ALA A 161 -8.04 6.95 10.36
N LYS A 162 -8.95 7.61 11.08
CA LYS A 162 -9.97 6.95 11.91
C LYS A 162 -11.00 6.17 11.09
N ALA A 163 -11.35 6.65 9.90
CA ALA A 163 -12.24 5.90 9.00
C ALA A 163 -11.54 4.63 8.50
N HIS A 164 -10.28 4.75 8.10
CA HIS A 164 -9.45 3.64 7.66
C HIS A 164 -9.25 2.59 8.78
N GLU A 165 -9.04 3.01 10.03
CA GLU A 165 -9.00 2.07 11.17
C GLU A 165 -10.29 1.23 11.29
N LYS A 166 -11.45 1.82 10.98
CA LYS A 166 -12.73 1.09 10.96
C LYS A 166 -12.81 0.13 9.79
N ASP A 167 -12.33 0.52 8.60
CA ASP A 167 -12.21 -0.38 7.46
C ASP A 167 -11.35 -1.59 7.82
N LEU A 168 -10.17 -1.35 8.40
CA LEU A 168 -9.24 -2.39 8.82
C LEU A 168 -9.85 -3.34 9.85
N ALA A 169 -10.70 -2.85 10.76
CA ALA A 169 -11.37 -3.65 11.78
C ALA A 169 -12.36 -4.68 11.20
N VAL A 170 -12.93 -4.42 10.02
CA VAL A 170 -13.94 -5.29 9.40
C VAL A 170 -13.49 -5.95 8.08
N GLN A 171 -12.37 -5.51 7.48
CA GLN A 171 -11.91 -5.99 6.16
C GLN A 171 -11.77 -7.51 6.05
N GLY A 172 -11.35 -8.19 7.13
CA GLY A 172 -11.16 -9.63 7.17
C GLY A 172 -12.45 -10.41 6.92
N LYS A 173 -13.60 -9.86 7.34
CA LYS A 173 -14.93 -10.43 7.11
C LYS A 173 -15.29 -10.52 5.62
N TYR A 174 -14.76 -9.58 4.82
CA TYR A 174 -15.05 -9.46 3.40
C TYR A 174 -13.93 -9.99 2.50
N GLY A 175 -12.81 -10.41 3.08
CA GLY A 175 -11.61 -10.78 2.34
C GLY A 175 -11.01 -9.59 1.58
N VAL A 176 -11.06 -8.39 2.20
CA VAL A 176 -10.42 -7.19 1.68
C VAL A 176 -9.10 -6.97 2.42
N ASN A 177 -8.10 -6.50 1.70
CA ASN A 177 -6.84 -6.01 2.24
C ASN A 177 -6.67 -4.54 1.83
N PHE A 178 -6.95 -3.60 2.73
CA PHE A 178 -6.69 -2.18 2.48
C PHE A 178 -5.20 -1.89 2.61
N LEU A 179 -4.61 -1.32 1.56
CA LEU A 179 -3.17 -1.15 1.42
C LEU A 179 -2.69 0.25 1.77
N ASN A 180 -3.36 1.28 1.28
CA ASN A 180 -3.01 2.67 1.57
C ASN A 180 -4.21 3.58 1.28
N TYR A 181 -4.12 4.81 1.72
CA TYR A 181 -4.98 5.89 1.26
C TYR A 181 -4.17 7.17 1.05
N TRP A 182 -4.74 8.09 0.29
CA TRP A 182 -4.22 9.44 0.08
C TRP A 182 -5.36 10.43 0.21
N VAL A 183 -5.14 11.50 0.98
CA VAL A 183 -6.15 12.53 1.25
C VAL A 183 -5.66 13.90 0.83
N ASP A 184 -6.50 14.60 0.06
CA ASP A 184 -6.42 16.04 -0.17
C ASP A 184 -7.51 16.71 0.70
N GLU A 185 -7.10 17.30 1.82
CA GLU A 185 -8.00 17.98 2.76
C GLU A 185 -8.63 19.24 2.15
N LYS A 186 -7.90 19.91 1.24
CA LYS A 186 -8.33 21.15 0.61
C LYS A 186 -9.49 20.89 -0.35
N GLU A 187 -9.35 19.90 -1.21
CA GLU A 187 -10.36 19.55 -2.22
C GLU A 187 -11.41 18.55 -1.69
N GLY A 188 -11.16 17.92 -0.55
CA GLY A 188 -12.10 16.97 0.04
C GLY A 188 -12.09 15.62 -0.67
N VAL A 189 -10.92 15.19 -1.16
CA VAL A 189 -10.76 13.95 -1.96
C VAL A 189 -9.97 12.94 -1.17
N VAL A 190 -10.47 11.70 -1.13
CA VAL A 190 -9.74 10.55 -0.58
C VAL A 190 -9.65 9.48 -1.66
N LEU A 191 -8.46 8.93 -1.87
CA LEU A 191 -8.24 7.78 -2.74
C LEU A 191 -7.75 6.62 -1.89
N CYS A 192 -8.42 5.46 -1.94
CA CYS A 192 -7.99 4.27 -1.21
C CYS A 192 -7.53 3.20 -2.19
N LEU A 193 -6.44 2.52 -1.85
CA LEU A 193 -5.95 1.35 -2.57
C LEU A 193 -6.24 0.10 -1.72
N SER A 194 -6.87 -0.89 -2.33
CA SER A 194 -7.17 -2.18 -1.67
C SER A 194 -6.95 -3.37 -2.60
N GLN A 195 -6.84 -4.56 -2.04
CA GLN A 195 -6.96 -5.82 -2.76
C GLN A 195 -8.23 -6.56 -2.34
N ALA A 196 -8.94 -7.11 -3.31
CA ALA A 196 -10.13 -7.93 -3.07
C ALA A 196 -10.41 -8.87 -4.26
N LYS A 197 -11.38 -9.77 -4.09
CA LYS A 197 -11.93 -10.56 -5.21
C LYS A 197 -12.67 -9.69 -6.22
N ASP A 198 -13.51 -8.79 -5.74
CA ASP A 198 -14.34 -7.89 -6.53
C ASP A 198 -14.58 -6.58 -5.78
N SER A 199 -15.08 -5.55 -6.49
CA SER A 199 -15.35 -4.23 -5.91
C SER A 199 -16.52 -4.24 -4.92
N ALA A 200 -17.43 -5.21 -5.02
CA ALA A 200 -18.56 -5.29 -4.08
C ALA A 200 -18.06 -5.62 -2.66
N LYS A 201 -17.00 -6.41 -2.51
CA LYS A 201 -16.36 -6.64 -1.20
C LYS A 201 -15.80 -5.35 -0.57
N VAL A 202 -15.14 -4.52 -1.36
CA VAL A 202 -14.62 -3.22 -0.89
C VAL A 202 -15.78 -2.31 -0.46
N ILE A 203 -16.82 -2.19 -1.29
CA ILE A 203 -18.02 -1.40 -0.99
C ILE A 203 -18.74 -1.90 0.28
N SER A 204 -18.89 -3.22 0.44
CA SER A 204 -19.50 -3.79 1.64
C SER A 204 -18.69 -3.51 2.91
N THR A 205 -17.36 -3.48 2.79
CA THR A 205 -16.49 -3.15 3.91
C THR A 205 -16.67 -1.71 4.36
N HIS A 206 -16.58 -0.74 3.44
CA HIS A 206 -16.84 0.68 3.75
C HIS A 206 -18.24 0.91 4.34
N ARG A 207 -19.25 0.23 3.79
CA ARG A 207 -20.63 0.32 4.27
C ARG A 207 -20.76 -0.09 5.74
N GLU A 208 -20.13 -1.19 6.13
CA GLU A 208 -20.15 -1.67 7.51
C GLU A 208 -19.25 -0.85 8.44
N ALA A 209 -18.07 -0.44 7.96
CA ALA A 209 -17.08 0.30 8.73
C ALA A 209 -17.59 1.69 9.15
N HIS A 210 -18.06 2.48 8.18
CA HIS A 210 -18.40 3.89 8.41
C HIS A 210 -19.55 4.43 7.56
N GLY A 211 -20.08 3.65 6.62
CA GLY A 211 -21.26 4.02 5.82
C GLY A 211 -20.99 4.99 4.66
N LEU A 212 -19.90 5.75 4.68
CA LEU A 212 -19.45 6.54 3.53
C LEU A 212 -19.07 5.61 2.37
N LEU A 213 -19.70 5.76 1.21
CA LEU A 213 -19.41 4.96 0.03
C LEU A 213 -18.58 5.76 -0.97
N PRO A 214 -17.68 5.12 -1.72
CA PRO A 214 -16.90 5.81 -2.73
C PRO A 214 -17.79 6.31 -3.87
N THR A 215 -17.45 7.46 -4.43
CA THR A 215 -18.08 8.02 -5.64
C THR A 215 -17.64 7.28 -6.90
N ALA A 216 -16.47 6.65 -6.87
CA ALA A 216 -15.97 5.77 -7.92
C ALA A 216 -15.12 4.63 -7.34
N ILE A 217 -15.15 3.46 -7.97
CA ILE A 217 -14.23 2.35 -7.67
C ILE A 217 -13.86 1.63 -8.96
N TYR A 218 -12.55 1.46 -9.18
CA TYR A 218 -12.02 0.85 -10.37
C TYR A 218 -11.09 -0.30 -10.02
N LYS A 219 -11.26 -1.43 -10.70
CA LYS A 219 -10.23 -2.48 -10.72
C LYS A 219 -9.01 -1.93 -11.48
N VAL A 220 -7.83 -1.92 -10.89
CA VAL A 220 -6.65 -1.32 -11.50
C VAL A 220 -5.51 -2.31 -11.66
N LYS A 221 -4.63 -2.05 -12.63
CA LYS A 221 -3.30 -2.65 -12.73
C LYS A 221 -2.29 -1.68 -12.14
N GLN A 222 -1.52 -2.11 -11.15
CA GLN A 222 -0.48 -1.30 -10.50
C GLN A 222 0.90 -1.58 -11.10
N ARG A 223 1.71 -0.53 -11.20
CA ARG A 223 3.14 -0.57 -11.52
C ARG A 223 3.90 0.54 -10.77
N GLN A 224 5.21 0.38 -10.74
CA GLN A 224 6.20 1.36 -10.27
C GLN A 224 7.09 1.73 -11.46
#